data_AF-A0A7S4VE68-F1
#
_entry.id   AF-A0A7S4VE68-F1
#
_cell.length_a   1.000
_cell.length_b   1.000
_cell.length_c   1.000
_cell.angle_alpha   90.00
_cell.angle_beta   90.00
_cell.angle_gamma   90.00
#
_symmetry.space_group_name_H-M   'P 1'
#
loop_
_entity.id
_entity.type
_entity.pdbx_description
1 polymer ?
#
loop_
_entity_poly.entity_id
_entity_poly.type
_entity_poly.pdbx_seq_one_letter_code
_entity_poly.pdbx_strand_id
1 'polypeptide(L)'
;MNTGCRILSSKEYAKVVLQSPTLADESLLRGSGVFQLLRWGGRIFKNSEGSATTFELSAPVVRLRAFISHNWSTPRRDKHMCLAMYFSWWHACVVMLLVACALTALTASGFLPALDFGEYGEAGFVCSAFCPLVFLLVLFTFSETFAALGFSGYWTRRASTRPTRTSSARA
;
A
#
# COMPACT_ATOMS: atom_id res chain seq x y z
N MET A 1 29.15 -27.89 -14.39
CA MET A 1 28.32 -26.83 -14.99
C MET A 1 28.25 -25.68 -14.00
N ASN A 2 28.91 -24.55 -14.31
CA ASN A 2 29.05 -23.40 -13.42
C ASN A 2 27.88 -22.43 -13.67
N THR A 3 26.82 -22.50 -12.87
CA THR A 3 25.77 -21.49 -12.86
C THR A 3 26.28 -20.26 -12.12
N GLY A 4 27.06 -19.43 -12.82
CA GLY A 4 27.56 -18.17 -12.30
C GLY A 4 26.41 -17.22 -11.96
N CYS A 5 26.07 -17.12 -10.67
CA CYS A 5 25.17 -16.10 -10.16
C CYS A 5 25.88 -14.74 -10.31
N ARG A 6 25.54 -13.98 -11.35
CA ARG A 6 26.11 -12.66 -11.63
C ARG A 6 25.25 -11.61 -10.92
N ILE A 7 25.80 -10.97 -9.90
CA ILE A 7 25.16 -9.83 -9.24
C ILE A 7 25.20 -8.65 -10.22
N LEU A 8 24.03 -8.24 -10.72
CA LEU A 8 23.92 -7.10 -11.63
C LEU A 8 24.19 -5.78 -10.88
N SER A 9 24.82 -4.84 -11.57
CA SER A 9 25.05 -3.49 -11.07
C SER A 9 23.72 -2.76 -10.81
N SER A 10 23.66 -1.90 -9.79
CA SER A 10 22.49 -1.06 -9.45
C SER A 10 21.90 -0.34 -10.67
N LYS A 11 22.75 0.13 -11.59
CA LYS A 11 22.33 0.81 -12.83
C LYS A 11 21.69 -0.14 -13.84
N GLU A 12 22.17 -1.37 -13.94
CA GLU A 12 21.56 -2.41 -14.80
C GLU A 12 20.23 -2.89 -14.21
N TYR A 13 20.16 -3.07 -12.89
CA TYR A 13 18.90 -3.40 -12.19
C TYR A 13 17.83 -2.34 -12.45
N ALA A 14 18.16 -1.04 -12.33
CA ALA A 14 17.22 0.04 -12.60
C ALA A 14 16.72 0.04 -14.06
N LYS A 15 17.60 -0.29 -15.01
CA LYS A 15 17.25 -0.35 -16.44
C LYS A 15 16.34 -1.55 -16.77
N VAL A 16 16.54 -2.69 -16.10
CA VAL A 16 15.70 -3.89 -16.26
C VAL A 16 14.34 -3.72 -15.56
N VAL A 17 14.29 -3.10 -14.38
CA VAL A 17 13.04 -2.89 -13.62
C VAL A 17 12.11 -1.87 -14.29
N LEU A 18 12.63 -0.96 -15.11
CA LEU A 18 11.82 0.04 -15.83
C LEU A 18 11.18 -0.46 -17.13
N GLN A 19 11.56 -1.63 -17.62
CA GLN A 19 10.81 -2.30 -18.69
C GLN A 19 9.64 -3.05 -18.06
N SER A 20 8.61 -2.30 -17.68
CA SER A 20 7.30 -2.89 -17.43
C SER A 20 6.96 -3.76 -18.64
N PRO A 21 6.62 -5.05 -18.47
CA PRO A 21 6.23 -5.88 -19.59
C PRO A 21 5.05 -5.20 -20.29
N THR A 22 5.31 -4.63 -21.46
CA THR A 22 4.28 -4.18 -22.36
C THR A 22 3.76 -5.44 -23.01
N LEU A 23 2.71 -6.02 -22.43
CA LEU A 23 1.96 -7.08 -23.10
C LEU A 23 1.51 -6.54 -24.47
N ALA A 24 1.72 -7.32 -25.52
CA ALA A 24 1.31 -6.94 -26.88
C ALA A 24 -0.21 -6.70 -26.96
N ASP A 25 -0.96 -7.34 -26.07
CA ASP A 25 -2.40 -7.16 -25.90
C ASP A 25 -2.68 -6.51 -24.53
N GLU A 26 -3.13 -5.26 -24.54
CA GLU A 26 -3.48 -4.50 -23.34
C GLU A 26 -4.67 -5.13 -22.58
N SER A 27 -5.51 -5.93 -23.26
CA SER A 27 -6.65 -6.60 -22.62
C SER A 27 -6.24 -7.70 -21.64
N LEU A 28 -5.02 -8.24 -21.80
CA LEU A 28 -4.44 -9.25 -20.91
C LEU A 28 -3.88 -8.64 -19.63
N LEU A 29 -3.56 -7.34 -19.62
CA LEU A 29 -3.01 -6.68 -18.44
C LEU A 29 -4.12 -6.37 -17.44
N ARG A 30 -4.22 -7.18 -16.38
CA ARG A 30 -5.21 -7.00 -15.32
C ARG A 30 -4.53 -6.68 -13.99
N GLY A 31 -5.16 -5.81 -13.21
CA GLY A 31 -4.71 -5.41 -11.89
C GLY A 31 -5.85 -5.42 -10.88
N SER A 32 -5.50 -5.67 -9.62
CA SER A 32 -6.43 -5.55 -8.49
C SER A 32 -6.04 -4.36 -7.63
N GLY A 33 -7.04 -3.74 -6.99
CA GLY A 33 -6.79 -2.64 -6.06
C GLY A 33 -6.06 -3.13 -4.81
N VAL A 34 -5.14 -2.31 -4.28
CA VAL A 34 -4.41 -2.60 -3.03
C VAL A 34 -5.37 -2.87 -1.87
N PHE A 35 -6.49 -2.14 -1.80
CA PHE A 35 -7.55 -2.38 -0.82
C PHE A 35 -8.07 -3.82 -0.87
N GLN A 36 -8.37 -4.35 -2.05
CA GLN A 36 -8.87 -5.72 -2.19
C GLN A 36 -7.82 -6.75 -1.76
N LEU A 37 -6.53 -6.46 -2.02
CA LEU A 37 -5.41 -7.31 -1.62
C LEU A 37 -5.19 -7.32 -0.10
N LEU A 38 -5.33 -6.17 0.56
CA LEU A 38 -5.11 -6.04 2.00
C LEU A 38 -6.36 -6.38 2.84
N ARG A 39 -7.55 -6.38 2.22
CA ARG A 39 -8.84 -6.58 2.88
C ARG A 39 -8.83 -7.83 3.78
N TRP A 40 -9.39 -7.68 4.99
CA TRP A 40 -9.50 -8.78 5.96
C TRP A 40 -8.15 -9.43 6.29
N GLY A 41 -7.10 -8.64 6.45
CA GLY A 41 -5.75 -9.14 6.79
C GLY A 41 -5.10 -9.94 5.66
N GLY A 42 -5.35 -9.56 4.41
CA GLY A 42 -4.82 -10.27 3.24
C GLY A 42 -5.45 -11.63 3.02
N ARG A 43 -6.78 -11.76 3.19
CA ARG A 43 -7.50 -13.03 3.05
C ARG A 43 -7.23 -13.74 1.72
N ILE A 44 -7.02 -12.97 0.65
CA ILE A 44 -6.70 -13.48 -0.69
C ILE A 44 -5.44 -14.35 -0.71
N PHE A 45 -4.48 -14.10 0.18
CA PHE A 45 -3.23 -14.86 0.25
C PHE A 45 -3.33 -16.16 1.05
N LYS A 46 -4.53 -16.54 1.53
CA LYS A 46 -4.72 -17.76 2.34
C LYS A 46 -4.68 -19.04 1.51
N ASN A 47 -5.22 -19.03 0.29
CA ASN A 47 -5.43 -20.25 -0.52
C ASN A 47 -4.48 -20.28 -1.72
N SER A 48 -3.96 -21.47 -2.04
CA SER A 48 -3.10 -21.75 -3.21
C SER A 48 -3.83 -21.72 -4.55
N GLU A 49 -5.14 -21.92 -4.49
CA GLU A 49 -5.97 -22.12 -5.67
C GLU A 49 -6.59 -20.78 -6.07
N GLY A 50 -6.14 -20.24 -7.20
CA GLY A 50 -6.84 -19.15 -7.86
C GLY A 50 -8.24 -19.64 -8.27
N SER A 51 -9.29 -18.96 -7.82
CA SER A 51 -10.65 -19.25 -8.24
C SER A 51 -11.13 -18.25 -9.29
N ALA A 52 -12.16 -18.60 -10.07
CA ALA A 52 -12.82 -17.66 -10.99
C ALA A 52 -13.22 -16.35 -10.27
N THR A 53 -13.73 -16.46 -9.04
CA THR A 53 -14.07 -15.30 -8.20
C THR A 53 -12.86 -14.41 -7.87
N THR A 54 -11.66 -14.99 -7.76
CA THR A 54 -10.41 -14.24 -7.52
C THR A 54 -9.94 -13.54 -8.78
N PHE A 55 -10.15 -14.17 -9.95
CA PHE A 55 -9.85 -13.55 -11.23
C PHE A 55 -10.74 -12.34 -11.51
N GLU A 56 -12.02 -12.40 -11.13
CA GLU A 56 -12.99 -11.31 -11.25
C GLU A 56 -12.65 -10.08 -10.39
N LEU A 57 -11.83 -10.23 -9.34
CA LEU A 57 -11.32 -9.09 -8.56
C LEU A 57 -10.33 -8.22 -9.35
N SER A 58 -9.78 -8.73 -10.45
CA SER A 58 -8.88 -7.97 -11.31
C SER A 58 -9.65 -7.31 -12.45
N ALA A 59 -9.32 -6.07 -12.77
CA ALA A 59 -9.86 -5.36 -13.93
C ALA A 59 -8.73 -5.09 -14.95
N PRO A 60 -9.02 -4.99 -16.25
CA PRO A 60 -8.06 -4.52 -17.23
C PRO A 60 -7.50 -3.14 -16.82
N VAL A 61 -6.18 -2.98 -16.85
CA VAL A 61 -5.49 -1.75 -16.49
C VAL A 61 -4.40 -1.45 -17.51
N VAL A 62 -4.20 -0.17 -17.81
CA VAL A 62 -3.15 0.27 -18.75
C VAL A 62 -1.74 0.07 -18.16
N ARG A 63 -1.62 0.12 -16.83
CA ARG A 63 -0.33 0.03 -16.15
C ARG A 63 -0.46 -0.54 -14.74
N LEU A 64 0.45 -1.46 -14.40
CA LEU A 64 0.65 -1.92 -13.03
C LEU A 64 1.64 -1.02 -12.31
N ARG A 65 1.30 -0.60 -11.08
CA ARG A 65 2.22 0.17 -10.22
C ARG A 65 3.21 -0.72 -9.48
N ALA A 66 2.76 -1.92 -9.11
CA ALA A 66 3.55 -2.91 -8.42
C ALA A 66 3.16 -4.30 -8.93
N PHE A 67 4.16 -5.18 -9.05
CA PHE A 67 3.96 -6.59 -9.32
C PHE A 67 4.26 -7.36 -8.03
N ILE A 68 3.30 -8.19 -7.61
CA ILE A 68 3.43 -9.01 -6.41
C ILE A 68 3.62 -10.44 -6.88
N SER A 69 4.82 -10.99 -6.70
CA SER A 69 5.07 -12.39 -7.05
C SER A 69 4.39 -13.30 -6.04
N HIS A 70 3.73 -14.34 -6.57
CA HIS A 70 3.01 -15.29 -5.73
C HIS A 70 3.96 -16.36 -5.20
N ASN A 71 4.70 -16.07 -4.12
CA ASN A 71 5.46 -17.10 -3.42
C ASN A 71 4.57 -17.81 -2.39
N TRP A 72 4.21 -19.07 -2.64
CA TRP A 72 3.38 -19.85 -1.72
C TRP A 72 4.06 -20.19 -0.39
N SER A 73 5.39 -20.18 -0.36
CA SER A 73 6.17 -20.52 0.82
C SER A 73 6.12 -19.45 1.91
N THR A 74 5.84 -18.19 1.54
CA THR A 74 5.80 -17.08 2.51
C THR A 74 4.45 -17.04 3.24
N PRO A 75 4.44 -17.03 4.58
CA PRO A 75 3.23 -16.94 5.38
C PRO A 75 2.37 -15.72 5.01
N ARG A 76 1.05 -15.89 5.13
CA ARG A 76 0.08 -14.82 4.86
C ARG A 76 0.35 -13.56 5.65
N ARG A 77 0.67 -13.69 6.94
CA ARG A 77 0.91 -12.55 7.85
C ARG A 77 2.05 -11.68 7.35
N ASP A 78 3.14 -12.30 6.92
CA ASP A 78 4.33 -11.60 6.46
C ASP A 78 4.07 -10.87 5.14
N LYS A 79 3.34 -11.51 4.21
CA LYS A 79 2.88 -10.84 2.97
C LYS A 79 2.01 -9.64 3.29
N HIS A 80 1.04 -9.81 4.18
CA HIS A 80 0.13 -8.73 4.55
C HIS A 80 0.87 -7.57 5.22
N MET A 81 1.75 -7.85 6.19
CA MET A 81 2.56 -6.81 6.84
C MET A 81 3.48 -6.09 5.85
N CYS A 82 4.17 -6.83 4.98
CA CYS A 82 5.04 -6.26 3.96
C CYS A 82 4.26 -5.32 3.02
N LEU A 83 3.09 -5.76 2.53
CA LEU A 83 2.27 -4.94 1.65
C LEU A 83 1.64 -3.74 2.38
N ALA A 84 1.19 -3.93 3.63
CA ALA A 84 0.66 -2.84 4.45
C ALA A 84 1.74 -1.77 4.71
N MET A 85 2.96 -2.19 5.06
CA MET A 85 4.10 -1.28 5.17
C MET A 85 4.40 -0.59 3.83
N TYR A 86 4.53 -1.36 2.74
CA TYR A 86 4.89 -0.78 1.45
C TYR A 86 3.89 0.28 0.93
N PHE A 87 2.58 0.04 1.08
CA PHE A 87 1.56 0.95 0.54
C PHE A 87 1.04 2.00 1.54
N SER A 88 1.04 1.70 2.84
CA SER A 88 0.43 2.56 3.86
C SER A 88 1.44 3.29 4.74
N TRP A 89 2.74 2.95 4.70
CA TRP A 89 3.76 3.54 5.59
C TRP A 89 3.75 5.07 5.58
N TRP A 90 3.80 5.69 4.39
CA TRP A 90 3.83 7.13 4.27
C TRP A 90 2.60 7.79 4.92
N HIS A 91 1.42 7.23 4.66
CA HIS A 91 0.17 7.72 5.23
C HIS A 91 0.13 7.55 6.75
N ALA A 92 0.60 6.41 7.26
CA ALA A 92 0.70 6.15 8.69
C ALA A 92 1.65 7.14 9.39
N CYS A 93 2.80 7.45 8.79
CA CYS A 93 3.72 8.45 9.30
C CYS A 93 3.11 9.86 9.36
N VAL A 94 2.43 10.29 8.28
CA VAL A 94 1.79 11.61 8.23
C VAL A 94 0.69 11.72 9.28
N VAL A 95 -0.21 10.74 9.39
CA VAL A 95 -1.29 10.78 10.38
C VAL A 95 -0.75 10.73 11.80
N MET A 96 0.23 9.87 12.08
CA MET A 96 0.90 9.81 13.38
C MET A 96 1.52 11.16 13.75
N LEU A 97 2.23 11.81 12.82
CA LEU A 97 2.85 13.11 13.05
C LEU A 97 1.80 14.16 13.40
N LEU A 98 0.69 14.21 12.65
CA LEU A 98 -0.41 15.14 12.93
C LEU A 98 -1.02 14.92 14.32
N VAL A 99 -1.25 13.65 14.69
CA VAL A 99 -1.76 13.31 16.02
C VAL A 99 -0.76 13.65 17.11
N ALA A 100 0.54 13.38 16.91
CA ALA A 100 1.59 13.73 17.86
C ALA A 100 1.63 15.25 18.09
N CYS A 101 1.61 16.05 17.01
CA CYS A 101 1.57 17.51 17.10
C CYS A 101 0.32 18.00 17.86
N ALA A 102 -0.85 17.44 17.57
CA ALA A 102 -2.09 17.81 18.24
C ALA A 102 -2.07 17.47 19.74
N LEU A 103 -1.62 16.27 20.12
CA LEU A 103 -1.51 15.85 21.52
C LEU A 103 -0.47 16.68 22.28
N THR A 104 0.65 17.00 21.65
CA THR A 104 1.66 17.89 22.24
C THR A 104 1.11 19.29 22.47
N ALA A 105 0.38 19.86 21.50
CA ALA A 105 -0.24 21.18 21.64
C ALA A 105 -1.30 21.20 22.76
N LEU A 106 -2.11 20.14 22.87
CA LEU A 106 -3.10 20.00 23.94
C LEU A 106 -2.44 19.85 25.32
N THR A 107 -1.33 19.12 25.40
CA THR A 107 -0.53 18.99 26.63
C THR A 107 0.08 20.32 27.04
N ALA A 108 0.71 21.04 26.10
CA ALA A 108 1.29 22.36 26.34
C ALA A 108 0.25 23.42 26.75
N SER A 109 -1.01 23.24 26.33
CA SER A 109 -2.12 24.12 26.69
C SER A 109 -2.78 23.75 28.03
N GLY A 110 -2.30 22.70 28.72
CA GLY A 110 -2.84 22.23 29.99
C GLY A 110 -4.17 21.46 29.88
N PHE A 111 -4.60 21.08 28.67
CA PHE A 111 -5.82 20.28 28.47
C PHE A 111 -5.60 18.78 28.71
N LEU A 112 -4.35 18.30 28.61
CA LEU A 112 -3.98 16.91 28.87
C LEU A 112 -3.02 16.85 30.06
N PRO A 113 -3.11 15.80 30.91
CA PRO A 113 -2.19 15.63 32.02
C PRO A 113 -0.78 15.34 31.49
N ALA A 114 0.18 16.13 31.95
CA ALA A 114 1.60 15.82 31.83
C ALA A 114 2.03 14.95 33.01
N LEU A 115 2.87 13.94 32.75
CA LEU A 115 3.54 13.21 33.83
C LEU A 115 4.86 13.91 34.11
N ASP A 116 5.05 14.33 35.36
CA ASP A 116 6.32 14.84 35.86
C ASP A 116 7.22 13.66 36.24
N PHE A 117 8.36 13.54 35.56
CA PHE A 117 9.37 12.52 35.83
C PHE A 117 10.52 13.05 36.70
N GLY A 118 10.30 14.14 37.45
CA GLY A 118 11.29 14.74 38.33
C GLY A 118 12.43 15.37 37.53
N GLU A 119 13.65 14.85 37.69
CA GLU A 119 14.85 15.39 37.02
C GLU A 119 14.78 15.36 35.48
N TYR A 120 13.91 14.53 34.90
CA TYR A 120 13.74 14.39 33.45
C TYR A 120 12.69 15.33 32.84
N GLY A 121 12.00 16.12 33.67
CA GLY A 121 10.95 17.04 33.25
C GLY A 121 9.61 16.38 32.93
N GLU A 122 8.68 17.19 32.42
CA GLU A 122 7.35 16.75 32.03
C GLU A 122 7.39 16.00 30.68
N ALA A 123 6.88 14.77 30.64
CA ALA A 123 6.69 14.04 29.39
C ALA A 123 5.21 13.70 29.16
N GLY A 124 4.76 13.90 27.91
CA GLY A 124 3.40 13.57 27.48
C GLY A 124 3.19 12.05 27.38
N PHE A 125 2.78 11.42 28.48
CA PHE A 125 2.42 9.99 28.51
C PHE A 125 1.36 9.63 27.47
N VAL A 126 0.37 10.50 27.31
CA VAL A 126 -0.71 10.32 26.33
C VAL A 126 -0.14 10.25 24.90
N CYS A 127 0.80 11.12 24.56
CA CYS A 127 1.44 11.10 23.25
C CYS A 127 2.20 9.79 23.01
N SER A 128 3.03 9.36 23.98
CA SER A 128 3.80 8.13 23.88
C SER A 128 2.93 6.86 23.78
N ALA A 129 1.82 6.79 24.51
CA ALA A 129 0.93 5.64 24.50
C ALA A 129 0.06 5.58 23.23
N PHE A 130 -0.48 6.72 22.78
CA PHE A 130 -1.45 6.74 21.69
C PHE A 130 -0.81 6.78 20.29
N CYS A 131 0.35 7.42 20.11
CA CYS A 131 0.97 7.53 18.78
C CYS A 131 1.28 6.17 18.14
N PRO A 132 1.86 5.16 18.84
CA PRO A 132 2.06 3.83 18.28
C PRO A 132 0.75 3.13 17.92
N LEU A 133 -0.30 3.29 18.74
CA LEU A 133 -1.61 2.68 18.47
C LEU A 133 -2.26 3.28 17.23
N VAL A 134 -2.23 4.62 17.10
CA VAL A 134 -2.73 5.32 15.91
C VAL A 134 -1.92 4.92 14.68
N PHE A 135 -0.60 4.87 14.80
CA PHE A 135 0.27 4.43 13.71
C PHE A 135 -0.09 3.03 13.22
N LEU A 136 -0.22 2.06 14.12
CA LEU A 136 -0.59 0.68 13.76
C LEU A 136 -2.01 0.61 13.19
N LEU A 137 -2.96 1.35 13.76
CA LEU A 137 -4.33 1.40 13.26
C LEU A 137 -4.33 1.92 11.82
N VAL A 138 -3.71 3.07 11.54
CA VAL A 138 -3.61 3.61 10.19
C VAL A 138 -2.85 2.64 9.28
N LEU A 139 -1.74 2.07 9.72
CA LEU A 139 -0.95 1.14 8.91
C LEU A 139 -1.80 -0.03 8.38
N PHE A 140 -2.65 -0.61 9.23
CA PHE A 140 -3.46 -1.79 8.87
C PHE A 140 -4.83 -1.45 8.29
N THR A 141 -5.46 -0.35 8.68
CA THR A 141 -6.84 -0.04 8.28
C THR A 141 -6.95 1.10 7.29
N PHE A 142 -5.88 1.84 6.97
CA PHE A 142 -5.97 3.01 6.08
C PHE A 142 -6.61 2.69 4.73
N SER A 143 -6.22 1.57 4.12
CA SER A 143 -6.83 1.15 2.85
C SER A 143 -8.33 0.86 2.99
N GLU A 144 -8.76 0.35 4.14
CA GLU A 144 -10.17 0.03 4.40
C GLU A 144 -11.00 1.26 4.76
N THR A 145 -10.48 2.13 5.63
CA THR A 145 -11.14 3.39 6.01
C THR A 145 -11.27 4.33 4.82
N PHE A 146 -10.21 4.46 4.02
CA PHE A 146 -10.24 5.31 2.83
C PHE A 146 -11.23 4.80 1.77
N ALA A 147 -11.35 3.48 1.61
CA ALA A 147 -12.35 2.88 0.75
C ALA A 147 -13.78 3.09 1.29
N ALA A 148 -13.99 2.92 2.60
CA ALA A 148 -15.28 3.12 3.25
C ALA A 148 -15.77 4.57 3.17
N LEU A 149 -14.85 5.54 3.19
CA LEU A 149 -15.13 6.96 2.98
C LEU A 149 -15.45 7.34 1.52
N GLY A 150 -15.57 6.36 0.62
CA GLY A 150 -15.96 6.59 -0.78
C GLY A 150 -14.80 7.05 -1.69
N PHE A 151 -13.59 7.18 -1.16
CA PHE A 151 -12.41 7.55 -1.97
C PHE A 151 -11.84 6.39 -2.80
N SER A 152 -12.52 5.24 -2.82
CA SER A 152 -12.16 4.06 -3.64
C SER A 152 -11.98 4.40 -5.13
N GLY A 153 -12.68 5.42 -5.64
CA GLY A 153 -12.57 5.88 -7.03
C GLY A 153 -11.23 6.54 -7.39
N TYR A 154 -10.45 7.05 -6.42
CA TYR A 154 -9.18 7.73 -6.70
C TYR A 154 -8.10 6.78 -7.24
N TRP A 155 -8.15 5.52 -6.85
CA TRP A 155 -7.13 4.53 -7.24
C TRP A 155 -7.48 3.78 -8.52
N THR A 156 -8.77 3.70 -8.88
CA THR A 156 -9.25 2.95 -10.06
C THR A 156 -9.58 3.84 -11.27
N ARG A 157 -10.02 5.10 -11.11
CA ARG A 157 -10.55 5.89 -12.25
C ARG A 157 -9.52 6.60 -13.13
N ARG A 158 -8.25 6.74 -12.72
CA ARG A 158 -7.25 7.41 -13.59
C ARG A 158 -6.75 6.57 -14.78
N ALA A 159 -7.21 5.32 -14.91
CA ALA A 159 -6.71 4.41 -15.93
C ALA A 159 -7.54 4.37 -17.23
N SER A 160 -8.80 4.83 -17.27
CA SER A 160 -9.70 4.47 -18.38
C SER A 160 -10.24 5.62 -19.25
N THR A 161 -9.66 6.82 -19.21
CA THR A 161 -10.07 7.88 -20.15
C THR A 161 -8.91 8.28 -21.04
N ARG A 162 -8.38 7.32 -21.81
CA ARG A 162 -7.93 7.68 -23.16
C ARG A 162 -9.15 7.59 -24.05
N PRO A 163 -9.59 8.69 -24.69
CA PRO A 163 -10.62 8.59 -25.72
C PRO A 163 -10.10 7.58 -26.74
N THR A 164 -10.89 6.53 -26.97
CA THR A 164 -10.68 5.59 -28.07
C THR A 164 -10.47 6.45 -29.31
N ARG A 165 -9.23 6.51 -29.78
CA ARG A 165 -8.89 7.22 -31.01
C ARG A 165 -9.58 6.41 -32.09
N THR A 166 -10.79 6.80 -32.46
CA THR A 166 -11.50 6.25 -33.60
C THR A 166 -10.57 6.45 -34.77
N SER A 167 -9.95 5.36 -35.22
CA SER A 167 -9.22 5.35 -36.47
C SER A 167 -10.25 5.62 -37.55
N SER A 168 -10.41 6.89 -37.93
CA SER A 168 -11.13 7.22 -39.15
C SER A 168 -10.37 6.52 -40.26
N ALA A 169 -10.99 5.50 -40.82
CA ALA A 169 -10.55 4.86 -42.03
C ALA A 169 -10.28 5.95 -43.06
N ARG A 170 -9.01 6.10 -43.47
CA ARG A 170 -8.71 6.73 -44.75
C ARG A 170 -9.17 5.74 -45.80
N ALA A 171 -10.28 6.08 -46.44
CA ALA A 171 -10.66 5.56 -47.75
C ALA A 171 -9.64 6.02 -48.80
#